data_AF-A0A9D4T5Y6-F1
#
_entry.id   AF-A0A9D4T5Y6-F1
#
_cell.length_a   1.000
_cell.length_b   1.000
_cell.length_c   1.000
_cell.angle_alpha   90.00
_cell.angle_beta   90.00
_cell.angle_gamma   90.00
#
_symmetry.space_group_name_H-M   'P 1'
#
loop_
_entity.id
_entity.type
_entity.pdbx_description
1 polymer ?
#
loop_
_entity_poly.entity_id
_entity_poly.type
_entity_poly.pdbx_seq_one_letter_code
_entity_poly.pdbx_strand_id
1 'polypeptide(L)'
;MEVEVEGVEISLEEWTDDSWTPPQGFRAQAKRHQALKQQAQIKDAQASKAPQVLLTSRPPPELKRHPLPRLPSHTYHIVGPPKTPIDLTRTSPGDLQTALLKAASLPDLDPAKRDQIRIHPRNNTFTVSVATTDRAIAYQRITSVLLEDDRQIEVHMYAPPPDDAIRGISFYAHTFPTDEETLKDLQDSNPDYQIVGGRRMGRTKNLLITLLGDHLPNGSYTVEASSEYTLSIPK
;
A
#
# COMPACT_ATOMS: atom_id res chain seq x y z
N MET A 1 -10.91 -55.93 -9.19
CA MET A 1 -10.04 -54.92 -8.55
C MET A 1 -10.81 -54.48 -7.33
N GLU A 2 -10.53 -55.14 -6.21
CA GLU A 2 -11.27 -55.10 -4.96
C GLU A 2 -10.54 -54.15 -4.01
N VAL A 3 -11.29 -53.30 -3.30
CA VAL A 3 -10.76 -52.50 -2.19
C VAL A 3 -11.72 -52.68 -1.03
N GLU A 4 -11.29 -53.48 -0.05
CA GLU A 4 -11.91 -53.56 1.28
C GLU A 4 -11.53 -52.34 2.11
N VAL A 5 -12.51 -51.71 2.75
CA VAL A 5 -12.32 -50.88 3.93
C VAL A 5 -13.46 -51.18 4.90
N GLU A 6 -13.11 -51.80 6.04
CA GLU A 6 -13.87 -51.92 7.29
C GLU A 6 -15.41 -52.04 7.24
N GLY A 7 -15.90 -53.27 7.11
CA GLY A 7 -16.68 -53.87 8.21
C GLY A 7 -18.19 -53.58 8.36
N VAL A 8 -18.88 -52.92 7.43
CA VAL A 8 -20.36 -53.01 7.33
C VAL A 8 -20.80 -52.92 5.86
N GLU A 9 -21.33 -54.02 5.32
CA GLU A 9 -22.04 -54.01 4.03
C GLU A 9 -23.42 -53.38 4.23
N ILE A 10 -23.70 -52.29 3.52
CA ILE A 10 -25.05 -51.74 3.42
C ILE A 10 -25.42 -51.81 1.94
N SER A 11 -26.36 -52.70 1.60
CA SER A 11 -26.92 -52.79 0.26
C SER A 11 -27.84 -51.58 0.00
N LEU A 12 -27.88 -51.13 -1.25
CA LEU A 12 -28.54 -49.88 -1.67
C LEU A 12 -30.09 -49.95 -1.66
N GLU A 13 -30.68 -51.02 -1.12
CA GLU A 13 -32.12 -51.31 -1.22
C GLU A 13 -32.90 -51.10 0.09
N GLU A 14 -32.27 -50.71 1.20
CA GLU A 14 -32.96 -50.46 2.49
C GLU A 14 -33.46 -49.01 2.69
N TRP A 15 -33.47 -48.17 1.64
CA TRP A 15 -33.81 -46.74 1.77
C TRP A 15 -35.26 -46.36 1.42
N THR A 16 -36.15 -47.34 1.29
CA THR A 16 -37.58 -47.09 1.05
C THR A 16 -38.44 -48.00 1.90
N ASP A 17 -38.56 -47.68 3.19
CA ASP A 17 -39.75 -48.10 3.93
C ASP A 17 -40.29 -46.95 4.79
N ASP A 18 -41.48 -46.49 4.41
CA ASP A 18 -42.10 -45.21 4.75
C ASP A 18 -43.00 -45.39 5.98
N SER A 19 -42.43 -45.82 7.11
CA SER A 19 -43.17 -46.07 8.34
C SER A 19 -42.55 -45.43 9.58
N TRP A 20 -42.23 -44.13 9.49
CA TRP A 20 -41.90 -43.36 10.70
C TRP A 20 -43.14 -42.62 11.24
N THR A 21 -43.75 -43.16 12.30
CA THR A 21 -44.70 -42.40 13.12
C THR A 21 -43.94 -41.65 14.21
N PRO A 22 -44.05 -40.30 14.30
CA PRO A 22 -43.33 -39.55 15.31
C PRO A 22 -43.94 -39.74 16.70
N PRO A 23 -43.12 -39.85 17.77
CA PRO A 23 -43.59 -40.03 19.14
C PRO A 23 -44.38 -38.82 19.66
N GLN A 24 -45.42 -39.10 20.46
CA GLN A 24 -46.27 -38.11 21.12
C GLN A 24 -45.43 -37.19 22.02
N GLY A 25 -45.19 -35.97 21.56
CA GLY A 25 -44.48 -34.92 22.33
C GLY A 25 -44.30 -33.61 21.57
N PHE A 26 -44.27 -33.65 20.23
CA PHE A 26 -43.99 -32.48 19.39
C PHE A 26 -45.05 -31.36 19.45
N ARG A 27 -46.31 -31.66 19.78
CA ARG A 27 -47.37 -30.62 19.90
C ARG A 27 -47.19 -29.70 21.10
N ALA A 28 -46.46 -30.12 22.14
CA ALA A 28 -46.23 -29.29 23.33
C ALA A 28 -45.12 -28.24 23.11
N GLN A 29 -44.10 -28.55 22.31
CA GLN A 29 -43.00 -27.62 22.01
C GLN A 29 -43.40 -26.49 21.06
N ALA A 30 -44.28 -26.76 20.08
CA ALA A 30 -44.75 -25.76 19.13
C ALA A 30 -45.54 -24.60 19.80
N LYS A 31 -46.37 -24.90 20.81
CA LYS A 31 -47.10 -23.87 21.56
C LYS A 31 -46.18 -22.98 22.42
N ARG A 32 -45.07 -23.53 22.93
CA ARG A 32 -44.07 -22.77 23.70
C ARG A 32 -43.29 -21.77 22.83
N HIS A 33 -42.97 -22.15 21.60
CA HIS A 33 -42.30 -21.25 20.65
C HIS A 33 -43.19 -20.10 20.16
N GLN A 34 -44.51 -20.32 20.01
CA GLN A 34 -45.43 -19.23 19.65
C GLN A 34 -45.63 -18.22 20.79
N ALA A 35 -45.69 -18.66 22.05
CA ALA A 35 -45.81 -17.77 23.20
C ALA A 35 -44.54 -16.89 23.40
N LEU A 36 -43.35 -17.45 23.16
CA LEU A 36 -42.08 -16.70 23.19
C LEU A 36 -41.98 -15.67 22.05
N LYS A 37 -42.48 -15.99 20.85
CA LYS A 37 -42.50 -15.04 19.72
C LYS A 37 -43.44 -13.84 19.97
N GLN A 38 -44.60 -14.06 20.59
CA GLN A 38 -45.51 -12.95 20.94
C GLN A 38 -44.94 -12.06 22.05
N GLN A 39 -44.26 -12.61 23.05
CA GLN A 39 -43.58 -11.80 24.08
C GLN A 39 -42.39 -11.01 23.53
N ALA A 40 -41.66 -11.54 22.54
CA ALA A 40 -40.59 -10.80 21.85
C ALA A 40 -41.16 -9.62 21.03
N GLN A 41 -42.25 -9.83 20.29
CA GLN A 41 -42.88 -8.77 19.50
C GLN A 41 -43.47 -7.63 20.36
N ILE A 42 -43.99 -7.93 21.56
CA ILE A 42 -44.48 -6.89 22.48
C ILE A 42 -43.33 -6.04 23.05
N LYS A 43 -42.15 -6.63 23.27
CA LYS A 43 -40.94 -5.89 23.71
C LYS A 43 -40.34 -5.02 22.61
N ASP A 44 -40.34 -5.51 21.37
CA ASP A 44 -39.84 -4.73 20.22
C ASP A 44 -40.76 -3.55 19.87
N ALA A 45 -42.08 -3.70 20.07
CA ALA A 45 -43.04 -2.62 19.86
C ALA A 45 -42.92 -1.49 20.92
N GLN A 46 -42.47 -1.79 22.15
CA GLN A 46 -42.26 -0.78 23.20
C GLN A 46 -40.88 -0.11 23.15
N ALA A 47 -39.88 -0.69 22.46
CA ALA A 47 -38.53 -0.12 22.32
C ALA A 47 -38.41 0.93 21.19
N SER A 48 -39.42 1.08 20.34
CA SER A 48 -39.40 1.98 19.16
C SER A 48 -39.68 3.46 19.44
N LYS A 49 -39.82 3.86 20.72
CA LYS A 49 -40.07 5.25 21.16
C LYS A 49 -38.91 5.92 21.90
N ALA A 50 -37.69 5.41 21.78
CA ALA A 50 -36.50 6.10 22.26
C ALA A 50 -35.65 6.58 21.07
N PRO A 51 -35.18 7.85 21.04
CA PRO A 51 -34.33 8.33 19.96
C PRO A 51 -33.00 7.55 19.98
N GLN A 52 -32.69 6.88 18.87
CA GLN A 52 -31.41 6.20 18.68
C GLN A 52 -30.28 7.23 18.66
N VAL A 53 -29.55 7.35 19.76
CA VAL A 53 -28.27 8.04 19.79
C VAL A 53 -27.27 7.15 19.06
N LEU A 54 -26.90 7.53 17.83
CA LEU A 54 -25.80 6.94 17.07
C LEU A 54 -24.50 7.05 17.89
N LEU A 55 -24.19 6.01 18.67
CA LEU A 55 -22.88 5.81 19.26
C LEU A 55 -21.90 5.51 18.11
N THR A 56 -21.33 6.58 17.56
CA THR A 56 -20.16 6.49 16.71
C THR A 56 -19.01 5.98 17.58
N SER A 57 -18.71 4.70 17.50
CA SER A 57 -17.53 4.14 18.14
C SER A 57 -16.32 4.85 17.56
N ARG A 58 -15.62 5.62 18.41
CA ARG A 58 -14.36 6.25 17.99
C ARG A 58 -13.41 5.14 17.56
N PRO A 59 -12.72 5.27 16.42
CA PRO A 59 -11.70 4.31 16.03
C PRO A 59 -10.67 4.20 17.17
N PRO A 60 -10.14 2.98 17.42
CA PRO A 60 -9.17 2.78 18.49
C PRO A 60 -8.00 3.77 18.33
N PRO A 61 -7.51 4.36 19.43
CA PRO A 61 -6.43 5.34 19.36
C PRO A 61 -5.22 4.70 18.68
N GLU A 62 -4.78 5.27 17.57
CA GLU A 62 -3.53 4.88 16.93
C GLU A 62 -2.41 5.01 17.98
N LEU A 63 -1.77 3.88 18.30
CA LEU A 63 -0.55 3.87 19.12
C LEU A 63 0.41 4.90 18.51
N LYS A 64 0.70 5.97 19.26
CA LYS A 64 1.72 6.96 18.90
C LYS A 64 3.08 6.27 18.91
N ARG A 65 3.44 5.66 17.77
CA ARG A 65 4.73 5.01 17.60
C ARG A 65 5.78 6.08 17.34
N HIS A 66 6.94 5.91 17.96
CA HIS A 66 8.05 6.83 17.80
C HIS A 66 8.40 7.01 16.32
N PRO A 67 8.72 8.24 15.89
CA PRO A 67 9.17 8.47 14.54
C PRO A 67 10.38 7.58 14.26
N LEU A 68 10.32 6.93 13.10
CA LEU A 68 11.42 6.15 12.56
C LEU A 68 12.69 7.04 12.54
N PRO A 69 13.86 6.57 13.04
CA PRO A 69 15.09 7.36 13.00
C PRO A 69 15.38 7.83 11.57
N ARG A 70 15.87 9.07 11.42
CA ARG A 70 16.14 9.67 10.11
C ARG A 70 17.24 8.88 9.39
N LEU A 71 17.12 8.81 8.07
CA LEU A 71 18.18 8.26 7.24
C LEU A 71 19.36 9.26 7.17
N PRO A 72 20.58 8.82 6.83
CA PRO A 72 21.74 9.70 6.75
C PRO A 72 21.57 10.74 5.64
N SER A 73 21.70 12.03 5.99
CA SER A 73 21.44 13.18 5.10
C SER A 73 22.38 13.31 3.89
N HIS A 74 23.51 12.60 3.87
CA HIS A 74 24.51 12.65 2.79
C HIS A 74 24.62 11.34 2.02
N THR A 75 23.52 10.58 1.95
CA THR A 75 23.47 9.31 1.22
C THR A 75 22.35 9.34 0.19
N TYR A 76 22.55 8.62 -0.92
CA TYR A 76 21.50 8.45 -1.92
C TYR A 76 20.50 7.43 -1.39
N HIS A 77 19.24 7.79 -1.37
CA HIS A 77 18.15 6.90 -0.97
C HIS A 77 17.47 6.34 -2.22
N ILE A 78 17.25 5.04 -2.27
CA ILE A 78 16.49 4.37 -3.33
C ILE A 78 15.35 3.61 -2.66
N VAL A 79 14.13 3.88 -3.08
CA VAL A 79 12.92 3.25 -2.54
C VAL A 79 12.47 2.14 -3.50
N GLY A 80 12.25 0.95 -2.96
CA GLY A 80 11.76 -0.22 -3.67
C GLY A 80 10.41 -0.68 -3.13
N PRO A 81 9.28 -0.27 -3.71
CA PRO A 81 8.01 -0.94 -3.53
C PRO A 81 7.99 -2.29 -4.29
N PRO A 82 7.55 -3.38 -3.64
CA PRO A 82 7.26 -4.63 -4.34
C PRO A 82 5.99 -4.47 -5.18
N LYS A 83 6.00 -5.00 -6.39
CA LYS A 83 4.81 -5.12 -7.25
C LYS A 83 4.00 -6.38 -6.93
N THR A 84 4.70 -7.43 -6.53
CA THR A 84 4.10 -8.69 -6.10
C THR A 84 3.49 -8.55 -4.70
N PRO A 85 2.35 -9.22 -4.41
CA PRO A 85 1.70 -9.19 -3.10
C PRO A 85 2.49 -10.05 -2.11
N ILE A 86 3.63 -9.54 -1.64
CA ILE A 86 4.49 -10.18 -0.65
C ILE A 86 4.58 -9.32 0.59
N ASP A 87 4.61 -9.94 1.77
CA ASP A 87 4.81 -9.24 3.03
C ASP A 87 6.31 -9.13 3.32
N LEU A 88 6.86 -7.92 3.18
CA LEU A 88 8.28 -7.65 3.44
C LEU A 88 8.62 -7.74 4.93
N THR A 89 7.65 -7.68 5.85
CA THR A 89 7.94 -7.77 7.29
C THR A 89 8.42 -9.14 7.72
N ARG A 90 8.16 -10.16 6.89
CA ARG A 90 8.64 -11.55 7.08
C ARG A 90 10.07 -11.76 6.59
N THR A 91 10.65 -10.77 5.91
CA THR A 91 11.98 -10.87 5.32
C THR A 91 12.97 -10.11 6.18
N SER A 92 14.12 -10.71 6.51
CA SER A 92 15.14 -10.00 7.27
C SER A 92 15.78 -8.91 6.40
N PRO A 93 16.16 -7.75 6.97
CA PRO A 93 16.91 -6.73 6.22
C PRO A 93 18.24 -7.26 5.67
N GLY A 94 18.85 -8.25 6.32
CA GLY A 94 20.09 -8.89 5.88
C GLY A 94 19.88 -9.75 4.64
N ASP A 95 18.82 -10.56 4.62
CA ASP A 95 18.50 -11.44 3.47
C ASP A 95 18.16 -10.57 2.26
N LEU A 96 17.37 -9.52 2.49
CA LEU A 96 17.03 -8.53 1.47
C LEU A 96 18.28 -7.82 0.94
N GLN A 97 19.25 -7.50 1.80
CA GLN A 97 20.52 -6.92 1.41
C GLN A 97 21.34 -7.83 0.52
N THR A 98 21.52 -9.08 0.92
CA THR A 98 22.24 -10.08 0.13
C THR A 98 21.58 -10.27 -1.23
N ALA A 99 20.25 -10.39 -1.26
CA ALA A 99 19.48 -10.54 -2.48
C ALA A 99 19.60 -9.33 -3.42
N LEU A 100 19.53 -8.11 -2.88
CA LEU A 100 19.69 -6.88 -3.64
C LEU A 100 21.11 -6.69 -4.18
N LEU A 101 22.15 -7.05 -3.41
CA LEU A 101 23.54 -7.01 -3.87
C LEU A 101 23.76 -7.98 -5.04
N LYS A 102 23.23 -9.20 -4.93
CA LYS A 102 23.25 -10.19 -6.02
C LYS A 102 22.52 -9.68 -7.26
N ALA A 103 21.31 -9.14 -7.10
CA ALA A 103 20.52 -8.59 -8.20
C ALA A 103 21.20 -7.38 -8.88
N ALA A 104 21.90 -6.53 -8.10
CA ALA A 104 22.66 -5.40 -8.61
C ALA A 104 24.02 -5.78 -9.21
N SER A 105 24.46 -7.06 -9.07
CA SER A 105 25.83 -7.50 -9.38
C SER A 105 26.90 -6.65 -8.68
N LEU A 106 26.64 -6.25 -7.43
CA LEU A 106 27.56 -5.43 -6.64
C LEU A 106 28.32 -6.29 -5.62
N PRO A 107 29.61 -5.99 -5.38
CA PRO A 107 30.35 -6.63 -4.30
C PRO A 107 29.78 -6.20 -2.94
N ASP A 108 29.87 -7.10 -1.96
CA ASP A 108 29.65 -6.76 -0.56
C ASP A 108 30.78 -5.85 -0.07
N LEU A 109 30.43 -4.90 0.79
CA LEU A 109 31.35 -3.90 1.33
C LEU A 109 31.65 -4.20 2.79
N ASP A 110 32.75 -3.63 3.29
CA ASP A 110 33.04 -3.64 4.73
C ASP A 110 31.82 -3.15 5.54
N PRO A 111 31.59 -3.68 6.76
CA PRO A 111 30.44 -3.32 7.58
C PRO A 111 30.28 -1.81 7.82
N ALA A 112 31.40 -1.08 7.89
CA ALA A 112 31.42 0.38 8.08
C ALA A 112 30.98 1.19 6.85
N LYS A 113 31.09 0.60 5.65
CA LYS A 113 30.74 1.22 4.36
C LYS A 113 29.52 0.57 3.70
N ARG A 114 28.92 -0.40 4.38
CA ARG A 114 27.82 -1.19 3.85
C ARG A 114 26.60 -0.31 3.61
N ASP A 115 25.90 -0.60 2.52
CA ASP A 115 24.64 0.06 2.24
C ASP A 115 23.63 -0.24 3.35
N GLN A 116 22.83 0.75 3.72
CA GLN A 116 21.86 0.61 4.80
C GLN A 116 20.50 0.28 4.21
N ILE A 117 19.93 -0.85 4.62
CA ILE A 117 18.60 -1.27 4.18
C ILE A 117 17.61 -1.11 5.30
N ARG A 118 16.48 -0.51 4.97
CA ARG A 118 15.37 -0.30 5.89
C ARG A 118 14.07 -0.78 5.28
N ILE A 119 13.35 -1.61 6.03
CA ILE A 119 12.00 -2.04 5.66
C ILE A 119 10.98 -1.10 6.34
N HIS A 120 10.04 -0.60 5.56
CA HIS A 120 8.91 0.23 6.01
C HIS A 120 7.65 -0.63 6.12
N PRO A 121 7.32 -1.16 7.31
CA PRO A 121 6.24 -2.14 7.48
C PRO A 121 4.85 -1.58 7.13
N ARG A 122 4.62 -0.28 7.31
CA ARG A 122 3.31 0.35 7.04
C ARG A 122 3.00 0.42 5.54
N ASN A 123 4.00 0.76 4.73
CA ASN A 123 3.82 0.95 3.29
C ASN A 123 4.21 -0.30 2.50
N ASN A 124 4.69 -1.33 3.19
CA ASN A 124 5.28 -2.52 2.61
C ASN A 124 6.33 -2.16 1.53
N THR A 125 7.20 -1.20 1.83
CA THR A 125 8.31 -0.78 0.97
C THR A 125 9.63 -0.96 1.68
N PHE A 126 10.74 -0.87 0.96
CA PHE A 126 12.05 -0.74 1.57
C PHE A 126 12.83 0.44 0.98
N THR A 127 13.83 0.90 1.72
CA THR A 127 14.76 1.95 1.29
C THR A 127 16.18 1.45 1.43
N VAL A 128 16.97 1.64 0.37
CA VAL A 128 18.41 1.38 0.34
C VAL A 128 19.11 2.73 0.38
N SER A 129 19.96 2.95 1.37
CA SER A 129 20.77 4.17 1.50
C SER A 129 22.22 3.84 1.17
N VAL A 130 22.78 4.53 0.18
CA VAL A 130 24.10 4.23 -0.37
C VAL A 130 24.98 5.47 -0.39
N ALA A 131 26.29 5.29 -0.26
CA ALA A 131 27.25 6.40 -0.22
C ALA A 131 27.60 6.96 -1.62
N THR A 132 27.41 6.17 -2.68
CA THR A 132 27.92 6.50 -4.03
C THR A 132 26.83 6.45 -5.08
N THR A 133 26.89 7.37 -6.04
CA THR A 133 25.97 7.46 -7.18
C THR A 133 25.95 6.18 -8.02
N ASP A 134 27.09 5.55 -8.27
CA ASP A 134 27.16 4.34 -9.11
C ASP A 134 26.35 3.18 -8.54
N ARG A 135 26.43 2.98 -7.21
CA ARG A 135 25.60 1.98 -6.50
C ARG A 135 24.13 2.37 -6.54
N ALA A 136 23.80 3.64 -6.38
CA ALA A 136 22.43 4.13 -6.46
C ALA A 136 21.80 3.81 -7.83
N ILE A 137 22.54 4.07 -8.91
CA ILE A 137 22.14 3.75 -10.28
C ILE A 137 21.98 2.24 -10.47
N ALA A 138 22.91 1.42 -9.95
CA ALA A 138 22.82 -0.03 -10.02
C ALA A 138 21.56 -0.56 -9.33
N TYR A 139 21.25 -0.06 -8.13
CA TYR A 139 20.01 -0.40 -7.42
C TYR A 139 18.75 0.06 -8.16
N GLN A 140 18.76 1.24 -8.76
CA GLN A 140 17.62 1.77 -9.50
C GLN A 140 17.25 0.93 -10.73
N ARG A 141 18.22 0.21 -11.31
CA ARG A 141 18.01 -0.68 -12.46
C ARG A 141 17.41 -2.04 -12.09
N ILE A 142 17.31 -2.37 -10.81
CA ILE A 142 16.73 -3.64 -10.38
C ILE A 142 15.22 -3.64 -10.65
N THR A 143 14.77 -4.66 -11.38
CA THR A 143 13.35 -4.91 -11.66
C THR A 143 12.81 -6.13 -10.92
N SER A 144 13.68 -7.05 -10.49
CA SER A 144 13.31 -8.21 -9.69
C SER A 144 14.44 -8.66 -8.77
N VAL A 145 14.09 -9.29 -7.66
CA VAL A 145 15.00 -9.75 -6.61
C VAL A 145 14.61 -11.16 -6.21
N LEU A 146 15.58 -12.08 -6.16
CA LEU A 146 15.39 -13.44 -5.64
C LEU A 146 15.85 -13.48 -4.18
N LEU A 147 14.92 -13.74 -3.26
CA LEU A 147 15.20 -13.91 -1.84
C LEU A 147 15.84 -15.28 -1.55
N GLU A 148 16.38 -15.45 -0.35
CA GLU A 148 17.03 -16.71 0.07
C GLU A 148 16.07 -17.90 0.18
N ASP A 149 14.78 -17.65 0.36
CA ASP A 149 13.74 -18.68 0.40
C ASP A 149 13.09 -18.93 -0.98
N ASP A 150 13.85 -18.69 -2.05
CA ASP A 150 13.47 -18.87 -3.46
C ASP A 150 12.26 -18.04 -3.92
N ARG A 151 11.78 -17.09 -3.11
CA ARG A 151 10.73 -16.17 -3.52
C ARG A 151 11.29 -15.07 -4.41
N GLN A 152 10.76 -14.96 -5.61
CA GLN A 152 11.06 -13.83 -6.49
C GLN A 152 10.08 -12.68 -6.25
N ILE A 153 10.63 -11.48 -6.07
CA ILE A 153 9.89 -10.24 -5.88
C ILE A 153 10.15 -9.33 -7.07
N GLU A 154 9.10 -8.91 -7.76
CA GLU A 154 9.21 -7.81 -8.71
C GLU A 154 9.20 -6.47 -7.97
N VAL A 155 10.09 -5.56 -8.34
CA VAL A 155 10.23 -4.26 -7.69
C VAL A 155 10.24 -3.13 -8.72
N HIS A 156 9.85 -1.93 -8.29
CA HIS A 156 10.06 -0.71 -9.07
C HIS A 156 10.89 0.27 -8.24
N MET A 157 12.20 0.24 -8.44
CA MET A 157 13.15 1.05 -7.68
C MET A 157 13.17 2.48 -8.21
N TYR A 158 13.08 3.47 -7.31
CA TYR A 158 13.19 4.88 -7.67
C TYR A 158 13.93 5.68 -6.61
N ALA A 159 14.67 6.71 -7.02
CA ALA A 159 15.21 7.70 -6.10
C ALA A 159 14.08 8.68 -5.72
N PRO A 160 13.74 8.83 -4.43
CA PRO A 160 12.86 9.90 -4.02
C PRO A 160 13.60 11.24 -4.18
N PRO A 161 12.87 12.35 -4.29
CA PRO A 161 13.47 13.67 -4.20
C PRO A 161 14.25 13.84 -2.88
N PRO A 162 15.26 14.72 -2.85
CA PRO A 162 15.95 15.11 -1.62
C PRO A 162 15.00 15.51 -0.48
N ASP A 163 15.45 15.37 0.77
CA ASP A 163 14.64 15.67 1.96
C ASP A 163 14.28 17.17 2.07
N ASP A 164 15.10 18.04 1.48
CA ASP A 164 14.89 19.49 1.37
C ASP A 164 14.06 19.87 0.13
N ALA A 165 13.41 18.91 -0.52
CA ALA A 165 12.55 19.18 -1.66
C ALA A 165 11.10 19.41 -1.25
N ILE A 166 10.49 20.49 -1.76
CA ILE A 166 9.08 20.80 -1.60
C ILE A 166 8.27 20.39 -2.83
N ARG A 167 7.01 20.00 -2.61
CA ARG A 167 6.09 19.61 -3.69
C ARG A 167 4.99 20.63 -3.86
N GLY A 168 4.79 21.08 -5.08
CA GLY A 168 3.68 21.93 -5.50
C GLY A 168 2.80 21.22 -6.53
N ILE A 169 1.54 21.66 -6.65
CA ILE A 169 0.64 21.21 -7.72
C ILE A 169 0.47 22.38 -8.69
N SER A 170 0.75 22.14 -9.97
CA SER A 170 0.37 23.05 -11.06
C SER A 170 -0.91 22.53 -11.72
N PHE A 171 -1.88 23.42 -11.91
CA PHE A 171 -3.16 23.09 -12.52
C PHE A 171 -3.16 23.48 -14.01
N TYR A 172 -3.92 22.72 -14.80
CA TYR A 172 -4.15 23.00 -16.23
C TYR A 172 -2.91 22.99 -17.13
N ALA A 173 -1.85 22.28 -16.73
CA ALA A 173 -0.68 22.13 -17.58
C ALA A 173 -1.00 21.30 -18.84
N HIS A 174 -0.40 21.69 -19.96
CA HIS A 174 -0.31 20.82 -21.11
C HIS A 174 0.59 19.64 -20.77
N THR A 175 0.10 18.44 -21.08
CA THR A 175 0.76 17.19 -20.69
C THR A 175 1.64 16.70 -21.84
N PHE A 176 2.92 16.52 -21.56
CA PHE A 176 3.83 15.77 -22.41
C PHE A 176 3.60 14.25 -22.22
N PRO A 177 3.96 13.42 -23.22
CA PRO A 177 3.74 11.98 -23.13
C PRO A 177 4.57 11.31 -22.04
N THR A 178 5.70 11.90 -21.62
CA THR A 178 6.59 11.32 -20.59
C THR A 178 6.88 12.27 -19.43
N ASP A 179 7.20 11.69 -18.26
CA ASP A 179 7.64 12.44 -17.08
C ASP A 179 8.99 13.16 -17.34
N GLU A 180 9.87 12.57 -18.16
CA GLU A 180 11.18 13.15 -18.52
C GLU A 180 11.03 14.43 -19.36
N GLU A 181 10.17 14.40 -20.39
CA GLU A 181 9.87 15.59 -21.19
C GLU A 181 9.17 16.67 -20.35
N THR A 182 8.26 16.26 -19.46
CA THR A 182 7.59 17.16 -18.53
C THR A 182 8.59 17.86 -17.61
N LEU A 183 9.55 17.11 -17.05
CA LEU A 183 10.59 17.67 -16.20
C LEU A 183 11.46 18.66 -16.98
N LYS A 184 11.88 18.30 -18.20
CA LYS A 184 12.74 19.14 -19.02
C LYS A 184 12.05 20.46 -19.38
N ASP A 185 10.80 20.43 -19.83
CA ASP A 185 10.03 21.63 -20.15
C ASP A 185 9.85 22.55 -18.94
N LEU A 186 9.59 21.97 -17.76
CA LEU A 186 9.51 22.70 -16.51
C LEU A 186 10.83 23.40 -16.18
N GLN A 187 11.96 22.72 -16.33
CA GLN A 187 13.30 23.27 -16.10
C GLN A 187 13.64 24.38 -17.10
N ASP A 188 13.37 24.16 -18.39
CA ASP A 188 13.66 25.12 -19.46
C ASP A 188 12.81 26.40 -19.31
N SER A 189 11.54 26.26 -18.92
CA SER A 189 10.60 27.40 -18.74
C SER A 189 10.82 28.16 -17.42
N ASN A 190 11.52 27.56 -16.45
CA ASN A 190 11.66 28.13 -15.10
C ASN A 190 13.12 28.08 -14.62
N PRO A 191 14.05 28.81 -15.28
CA PRO A 191 15.48 28.74 -14.99
C PRO A 191 15.85 29.23 -13.58
N ASP A 192 15.01 30.06 -12.96
CA ASP A 192 15.22 30.60 -11.62
C ASP A 192 14.93 29.58 -10.51
N TYR A 193 14.29 28.46 -10.83
CA TYR A 193 13.89 27.43 -9.87
C TYR A 193 14.64 26.12 -10.08
N GLN A 194 15.13 25.54 -8.99
CA GLN A 194 15.76 24.21 -9.02
C GLN A 194 14.69 23.11 -9.01
N ILE A 195 14.07 22.88 -10.17
CA ILE A 195 13.06 21.83 -10.35
C ILE A 195 13.76 20.47 -10.45
N VAL A 196 13.48 19.59 -9.50
CA VAL A 196 14.07 18.25 -9.39
C VAL A 196 13.11 17.14 -9.80
N GLY A 197 11.83 17.46 -10.00
CA GLY A 197 10.84 16.50 -10.45
C GLY A 197 9.61 17.16 -11.04
N GLY A 198 9.03 16.52 -12.05
CA GLY A 198 7.81 16.96 -12.71
C GLY A 198 7.10 15.75 -13.26
N ARG A 199 5.85 15.53 -12.84
CA ARG A 199 5.05 14.41 -13.39
C ARG A 199 3.58 14.72 -13.42
N ARG A 200 2.86 14.05 -14.32
CA ARG A 200 1.41 14.15 -14.41
C ARG A 200 0.72 13.41 -13.27
N MET A 201 -0.31 14.03 -12.70
CA MET A 201 -1.17 13.36 -11.73
C MET A 201 -2.22 12.49 -12.44
N GLY A 202 -1.84 11.26 -12.76
CA GLY A 202 -2.72 10.27 -13.38
C GLY A 202 -3.24 10.73 -14.74
N ARG A 203 -4.56 10.69 -14.95
CA ARG A 203 -5.21 11.14 -16.20
C ARG A 203 -5.59 12.63 -16.19
N THR A 204 -5.29 13.38 -15.14
CA THR A 204 -5.68 14.80 -15.02
C THR A 204 -4.71 15.72 -15.78
N LYS A 205 -5.09 16.99 -16.00
CA LYS A 205 -4.21 18.04 -16.52
C LYS A 205 -3.36 18.71 -15.42
N ASN A 206 -3.21 18.05 -14.28
CA ASN A 206 -2.48 18.61 -13.15
C ASN A 206 -1.09 17.97 -13.09
N LEU A 207 -0.08 18.78 -12.82
CA LEU A 207 1.29 18.34 -12.60
C LEU A 207 1.64 18.42 -11.13
N LEU A 208 2.33 17.40 -10.65
CA LEU A 208 3.07 17.46 -9.40
C LEU A 208 4.49 17.93 -9.73
N ILE A 209 4.85 19.10 -9.24
CA ILE A 209 6.17 19.71 -9.40
C ILE A 209 6.93 19.53 -8.08
N THR A 210 8.20 19.14 -8.16
CA THR A 210 9.09 19.03 -7.02
C THR A 210 10.25 19.98 -7.20
N LEU A 211 10.44 20.87 -6.23
CA LEU A 211 11.46 21.92 -6.22
C LEU A 211 12.43 21.66 -5.08
N LEU A 212 13.71 21.92 -5.28
CA LEU A 212 14.68 21.97 -4.19
C LEU A 212 14.45 23.27 -3.39
N GLY A 213 14.39 23.16 -2.07
CA GLY A 213 14.16 24.28 -1.16
C GLY A 213 13.03 24.02 -0.15
N ASP A 214 13.09 24.76 0.95
CA ASP A 214 12.17 24.64 2.08
C ASP A 214 10.87 25.46 1.95
N HIS A 215 10.75 26.25 0.87
CA HIS A 215 9.60 27.09 0.62
C HIS A 215 9.16 27.04 -0.85
N LEU A 216 7.85 27.04 -1.08
CA LEU A 216 7.31 27.30 -2.41
C LEU A 216 7.49 28.80 -2.68
N PRO A 217 8.17 29.20 -3.76
CA PRO A 217 8.22 30.60 -4.15
C PRO A 217 6.81 31.16 -4.33
N ASN A 218 6.61 32.41 -3.91
CA ASN A 218 5.32 33.12 -3.94
C ASN A 218 4.83 33.47 -5.37
N GLY A 219 5.37 32.82 -6.40
CA GLY A 219 5.13 33.12 -7.81
C GLY A 219 4.43 31.98 -8.56
N SER A 220 3.79 32.33 -9.68
CA SER A 220 3.29 31.39 -10.67
C SER A 220 4.46 30.69 -11.37
N TYR A 221 4.42 29.36 -11.49
CA TYR A 221 5.31 28.63 -12.39
C TYR A 221 4.71 28.71 -13.80
N THR A 222 5.51 29.16 -14.75
CA THR A 222 5.06 29.25 -16.14
C THR A 222 5.39 27.93 -16.81
N VAL A 223 4.38 27.27 -17.36
CA VAL A 223 4.56 26.20 -18.34
C VAL A 223 4.29 26.89 -19.67
N GLU A 224 5.33 27.26 -20.42
CA GLU A 224 5.14 28.00 -21.67
C GLU A 224 4.53 27.11 -22.74
N ALA A 225 3.22 27.26 -22.96
CA ALA A 225 2.65 27.21 -24.30
C ALA A 225 1.40 28.08 -24.35
N SER A 226 1.59 29.38 -24.59
CA SER A 226 0.58 30.39 -24.91
C SER A 226 -0.51 30.65 -23.86
N SER A 227 -0.61 31.91 -23.44
CA SER A 227 -1.64 32.54 -22.60
C SER A 227 -1.69 32.11 -21.12
N GLU A 228 -1.26 33.07 -20.28
CA GLU A 228 -1.67 33.35 -18.90
C GLU A 228 -2.47 32.29 -18.12
N TYR A 229 -1.82 31.58 -17.19
CA TYR A 229 -2.53 30.89 -16.10
C TYR A 229 -1.79 31.01 -14.76
N THR A 230 -2.50 31.57 -13.77
CA THR A 230 -2.00 31.85 -12.42
C THR A 230 -2.37 30.72 -11.46
N LEU A 231 -1.42 30.31 -10.62
CA LEU A 231 -1.69 29.47 -9.46
C LEU A 231 -2.44 30.28 -8.38
N SER A 232 -3.60 29.80 -7.95
CA SER A 232 -4.26 30.30 -6.74
C SER A 232 -3.96 29.37 -5.56
N ILE A 233 -3.26 29.87 -4.55
CA ILE A 233 -3.08 29.19 -3.28
C ILE A 233 -4.34 29.45 -2.44
N PRO A 234 -5.09 28.42 -1.98
CA PRO A 234 -6.09 28.63 -0.94
C PRO A 234 -5.38 29.01 0.37
N LYS A 235 -5.76 30.15 0.93
CA LYS A 235 -5.29 30.65 2.23
C LYS A 235 -5.59 29.67 3.38
#